data_AF-A0A8T5MDW9-F1
#
_entry.id   AF-A0A8T5MDW9-F1
#
_cell.length_a   1.000
_cell.length_b   1.000
_cell.length_c   1.000
_cell.angle_alpha   90.00
_cell.angle_beta   90.00
_cell.angle_gamma   90.00
#
_symmetry.space_group_name_H-M   'P 1'
#
loop_
_entity.id
_entity.type
_entity.pdbx_description
1 polymer ?
#
loop_
_entity_poly.entity_id
_entity_poly.type
_entity_poly.pdbx_seq_one_letter_code
_entity_poly.pdbx_strand_id
1 'polypeptide(L)'
;MSFKNALKKFWKFVWHDDSIASWIVAFILAFLIVKFIVYPLIGLAFGTSYPIVAVVSGSMEHEQPFDEWWELNQDWYEENNIYKEDFEEFVFKNGFVKGDIIFLKGTEPKNIKVGDVIVFQSTTVYPVIHRVVKAWEDNDYYFQTKGDHNSKSDPGLLELEISEDRVLGKTLFRIPKLGWVKLVFVEMFNLGGK
;
A
#
# COMPACT_ATOMS: atom_id res chain seq x y z
N MET A 1 25.88 -18.89 -36.49
CA MET A 1 25.27 -17.54 -36.48
C MET A 1 25.91 -16.74 -35.36
N SER A 2 26.44 -15.55 -35.59
CA SER A 2 27.05 -14.73 -34.53
C SER A 2 26.01 -14.34 -33.48
N PHE A 3 26.38 -14.34 -32.19
CA PHE A 3 25.52 -13.95 -31.07
C PHE A 3 24.86 -12.57 -31.31
N LYS A 4 25.61 -11.61 -31.85
CA LYS A 4 25.09 -10.28 -32.22
C LYS A 4 23.95 -10.35 -33.24
N ASN A 5 24.05 -11.26 -34.22
CA ASN A 5 23.02 -11.44 -35.24
C ASN A 5 21.76 -12.12 -34.67
N ALA A 6 21.94 -13.05 -33.72
CA ALA A 6 20.82 -13.65 -33.00
C ALA A 6 20.09 -12.60 -32.15
N LEU A 7 20.81 -11.75 -31.43
CA LEU A 7 20.23 -10.67 -30.61
C LEU A 7 19.45 -9.66 -31.46
N LYS A 8 20.01 -9.25 -32.63
CA LYS A 8 19.33 -8.34 -33.56
C LYS A 8 18.05 -8.94 -34.14
N LYS A 9 18.06 -10.25 -34.46
CA LYS A 9 16.86 -10.96 -34.92
C LYS A 9 15.80 -11.04 -33.83
N PHE A 10 16.20 -11.38 -32.59
CA PHE A 10 15.30 -11.40 -31.45
C PHE A 10 14.70 -10.02 -31.16
N TRP A 11 15.52 -8.96 -31.19
CA TRP A 11 15.04 -7.58 -31.04
C TRP A 11 14.01 -7.20 -32.09
N LYS A 12 14.27 -7.57 -33.35
CA LYS A 12 13.31 -7.35 -34.43
C LYS A 12 12.01 -8.13 -34.20
N PHE A 13 12.12 -9.39 -33.77
CA PHE A 13 10.96 -10.22 -33.43
C PHE A 13 10.13 -9.55 -32.32
N VAL A 14 10.71 -9.23 -31.16
CA VAL A 14 9.95 -8.69 -30.01
C VAL A 14 9.28 -7.35 -30.30
N TRP A 15 9.93 -6.45 -31.07
CA TRP A 15 9.49 -5.06 -31.18
C TRP A 15 8.90 -4.66 -32.54
N HIS A 16 9.08 -5.48 -33.59
CA HIS A 16 8.66 -5.12 -34.95
C HIS A 16 7.81 -6.21 -35.63
N ASP A 17 7.60 -7.35 -34.98
CA ASP A 17 6.74 -8.41 -35.49
C ASP A 17 5.35 -8.29 -34.83
N ASP A 18 4.31 -8.26 -35.65
CA ASP A 18 2.91 -8.10 -35.20
C ASP A 18 2.24 -9.44 -34.83
N SER A 19 2.98 -10.55 -34.84
CA SER A 19 2.44 -11.86 -34.46
C SER A 19 2.03 -11.94 -32.99
N ILE A 20 1.03 -12.77 -32.68
CA ILE A 20 0.58 -13.04 -31.31
C ILE A 20 1.75 -13.54 -30.43
N ALA A 21 2.64 -14.35 -30.99
CA ALA A 21 3.81 -14.86 -30.28
C ALA A 21 4.78 -13.75 -29.87
N SER A 22 5.02 -12.77 -30.75
CA SER A 22 5.81 -11.58 -30.44
C SER A 22 5.23 -10.81 -29.26
N TRP A 23 3.92 -10.53 -29.30
CA TRP A 23 3.21 -9.87 -28.20
C TRP A 23 3.32 -10.61 -26.87
N ILE A 24 3.12 -11.94 -26.86
CA ILE A 24 3.27 -12.77 -25.65
C ILE A 24 4.68 -12.64 -25.08
N VAL A 25 5.71 -12.76 -25.93
CA VAL A 25 7.11 -12.63 -25.49
C VAL A 25 7.39 -11.21 -24.96
N ALA A 26 6.89 -10.17 -25.63
CA ALA A 26 7.03 -8.79 -25.17
C ALA A 26 6.39 -8.58 -23.78
N PHE A 27 5.19 -9.12 -23.55
CA PHE A 27 4.53 -9.04 -22.24
C PHE A 27 5.30 -9.78 -21.15
N ILE A 28 5.81 -10.98 -21.43
CA ILE A 28 6.65 -11.72 -20.48
C ILE A 28 7.92 -10.94 -20.16
N LEU A 29 8.61 -10.40 -21.16
CA LEU A 29 9.80 -9.57 -20.95
C LEU A 29 9.48 -8.32 -20.14
N ALA A 30 8.38 -7.62 -20.44
CA ALA A 30 7.94 -6.46 -19.69
C ALA A 30 7.65 -6.82 -18.23
N PHE A 31 6.95 -7.93 -17.96
CA PHE A 31 6.71 -8.41 -16.61
C PHE A 31 8.01 -8.73 -15.86
N LEU A 32 8.97 -9.39 -16.51
CA LEU A 32 10.27 -9.69 -15.92
C LEU A 32 11.07 -8.43 -15.62
N ILE A 33 11.09 -7.45 -16.54
CA ILE A 33 11.72 -6.15 -16.33
C ILE A 33 11.07 -5.43 -15.15
N VAL A 34 9.73 -5.38 -15.09
CA VAL A 34 9.03 -4.72 -13.98
C VAL A 34 9.34 -5.41 -12.66
N LYS A 35 9.26 -6.75 -12.62
CA LYS A 35 9.45 -7.54 -11.40
C LYS A 35 10.89 -7.53 -10.88
N PHE A 36 11.88 -7.63 -11.76
CA PHE A 36 13.28 -7.84 -11.38
C PHE A 36 14.16 -6.59 -11.53
N ILE A 37 13.69 -5.55 -12.21
CA ILE A 37 14.45 -4.30 -12.40
C ILE A 37 13.68 -3.12 -11.82
N VAL A 38 12.49 -2.82 -12.32
CA VAL A 38 11.75 -1.60 -11.93
C VAL A 38 11.36 -1.64 -10.46
N TYR A 39 10.72 -2.72 -10.00
CA TYR A 39 10.23 -2.84 -8.63
C TYR A 39 11.38 -2.79 -7.59
N PRO A 40 12.50 -3.53 -7.75
CA PRO A 40 13.66 -3.36 -6.87
C PRO A 40 14.27 -1.96 -6.89
N LEU A 41 14.33 -1.29 -8.05
CA LEU A 41 14.86 0.08 -8.14
C LEU A 41 13.98 1.08 -7.39
N ILE A 42 12.65 0.97 -7.51
CA ILE A 42 11.72 1.80 -6.73
C ILE A 42 11.88 1.49 -5.23
N GLY A 43 12.01 0.21 -4.88
CA GLY A 43 12.22 -0.20 -3.49
C GLY A 43 13.49 0.39 -2.88
N LEU A 44 14.60 0.39 -3.63
CA LEU A 44 15.84 1.05 -3.24
C LEU A 44 15.67 2.57 -3.13
N ALA A 45 15.00 3.20 -4.09
CA ALA A 45 14.76 4.64 -4.09
C ALA A 45 13.91 5.09 -2.88
N PHE A 46 12.94 4.27 -2.46
CA PHE A 46 12.03 4.57 -1.36
C PHE A 46 12.43 3.93 -0.03
N GLY A 47 13.50 3.14 -0.01
CA GLY A 47 14.02 2.50 1.21
C GLY A 47 13.13 1.40 1.79
N THR A 48 12.26 0.78 0.99
CA THR A 48 11.36 -0.30 1.44
C THR A 48 11.31 -1.44 0.42
N SER A 49 11.12 -2.67 0.89
CA SER A 49 10.86 -3.85 0.03
C SER A 49 9.42 -3.90 -0.51
N TYR A 50 8.52 -3.06 0.01
CA TYR A 50 7.11 -2.96 -0.37
C TYR A 50 6.75 -1.56 -0.89
N PRO A 51 7.43 -1.02 -1.91
CA PRO A 51 7.25 0.37 -2.34
C PRO A 51 5.85 0.70 -2.88
N ILE A 52 5.05 -0.30 -3.26
CA ILE A 52 3.74 -0.12 -3.88
C ILE A 52 2.76 -1.16 -3.31
N VAL A 53 1.64 -0.69 -2.77
CA VAL A 53 0.53 -1.53 -2.30
C VAL A 53 -0.79 -1.12 -2.96
N ALA A 54 -1.68 -2.07 -3.18
CA ALA A 54 -3.04 -1.81 -3.67
C ALA A 54 -4.02 -1.97 -2.51
N VAL A 55 -4.90 -0.99 -2.32
CA VAL A 55 -5.93 -1.02 -1.28
C VAL A 55 -7.04 -1.99 -1.69
N VAL A 56 -7.33 -2.96 -0.83
CA VAL A 56 -8.25 -4.06 -1.11
C VAL A 56 -9.53 -4.04 -0.28
N SER A 57 -9.60 -3.19 0.74
CA SER A 57 -10.72 -3.03 1.68
C SER A 57 -11.04 -1.55 1.92
N GLY A 58 -12.20 -1.29 2.50
CA GLY A 58 -12.65 0.07 2.84
C GLY A 58 -12.29 0.53 4.26
N SER A 59 -11.30 -0.08 4.93
CA SER A 59 -11.02 0.22 6.35
C SER A 59 -10.47 1.63 6.61
N MET A 60 -10.13 2.37 5.55
CA MET A 60 -9.63 3.74 5.60
C MET A 60 -10.58 4.73 4.88
N GLU A 61 -11.80 4.29 4.57
CA GLU A 61 -12.78 5.09 3.80
C GLU A 61 -13.51 6.11 4.67
N HIS A 62 -13.60 7.32 4.15
CA HIS A 62 -14.47 8.38 4.67
C HIS A 62 -15.62 8.52 3.68
N GLU A 63 -16.83 8.10 4.07
CA GLU A 63 -18.00 8.09 3.17
C GLU A 63 -18.59 9.49 2.96
N GLN A 64 -18.36 10.39 3.92
CA GLN A 64 -18.85 11.78 3.95
C GLN A 64 -17.67 12.78 3.80
N PRO A 65 -17.94 14.06 3.49
CA PRO A 65 -16.94 15.12 3.64
C PRO A 65 -16.36 15.15 5.06
N PHE A 66 -15.09 15.56 5.18
CA PHE A 66 -14.32 15.47 6.43
C PHE A 66 -15.07 15.96 7.68
N ASP A 67 -15.73 17.13 7.62
CA ASP A 67 -16.45 17.67 8.78
C ASP A 67 -17.57 16.73 9.26
N GLU A 68 -18.37 16.20 8.34
CA GLU A 68 -19.45 15.28 8.68
C GLU A 68 -18.91 13.92 9.12
N TRP A 69 -17.85 13.44 8.47
CA TRP A 69 -17.17 12.21 8.89
C TRP A 69 -16.59 12.33 10.31
N TRP A 70 -15.98 13.48 10.63
CA TRP A 70 -15.42 13.75 11.96
C TRP A 70 -16.52 13.70 13.02
N GLU A 71 -17.63 14.43 12.83
CA GLU A 71 -18.74 14.43 13.80
C GLU A 71 -19.27 13.02 14.11
N LEU A 72 -19.23 12.11 13.13
CA LEU A 72 -19.68 10.73 13.29
C LEU A 72 -18.64 9.80 13.96
N ASN A 73 -17.36 10.18 13.99
CA ASN A 73 -16.25 9.31 14.42
C ASN A 73 -15.39 9.88 15.55
N GLN A 74 -15.61 11.14 15.96
CA GLN A 74 -14.75 11.89 16.88
C GLN A 74 -14.59 11.23 18.26
N ASP A 75 -15.66 10.64 18.81
CA ASP A 75 -15.67 10.10 20.18
C ASP A 75 -14.44 9.23 20.49
N TRP A 76 -14.13 8.28 19.60
CA TRP A 76 -12.99 7.38 19.80
C TRP A 76 -11.65 8.11 19.70
N TYR A 77 -11.51 9.06 18.76
CA TYR A 77 -10.27 9.82 18.58
C TYR A 77 -10.02 10.74 19.77
N GLU A 78 -11.05 11.44 20.26
CA GLU A 78 -10.96 12.32 21.42
C GLU A 78 -10.64 11.54 22.70
N GLU A 79 -11.26 10.37 22.90
CA GLU A 79 -10.89 9.44 23.98
C GLU A 79 -9.42 9.00 23.93
N ASN A 80 -8.79 9.09 22.76
CA ASN A 80 -7.38 8.77 22.53
C ASN A 80 -6.50 10.02 22.38
N ASN A 81 -6.99 11.20 22.77
CA ASN A 81 -6.28 12.49 22.73
C ASN A 81 -5.87 12.93 21.31
N ILE A 82 -6.72 12.67 20.32
CA ILE A 82 -6.61 13.19 18.96
C ILE A 82 -7.85 14.05 18.72
N TYR A 83 -7.64 15.36 18.57
CA TYR A 83 -8.73 16.31 18.33
C TYR A 83 -8.84 16.67 16.86
N LYS A 84 -9.91 17.38 16.50
CA LYS A 84 -10.20 17.74 15.11
C LYS A 84 -9.04 18.51 14.47
N GLU A 85 -8.47 19.45 15.21
CA GLU A 85 -7.36 20.29 14.78
C GLU A 85 -6.10 19.47 14.49
N ASP A 86 -5.84 18.41 15.28
CA ASP A 86 -4.75 17.49 15.01
C ASP A 86 -5.02 16.70 13.72
N PHE A 87 -6.24 16.17 13.58
CA PHE A 87 -6.60 15.32 12.45
C PHE A 87 -6.60 16.08 11.11
N GLU A 88 -6.95 17.36 11.13
CA GLU A 88 -6.93 18.23 9.95
C GLU A 88 -5.55 18.37 9.30
N GLU A 89 -4.49 18.19 10.09
CA GLU A 89 -3.09 18.22 9.66
C GLU A 89 -2.57 16.84 9.21
N PHE A 90 -3.33 15.77 9.45
CA PHE A 90 -2.89 14.43 9.10
C PHE A 90 -2.90 14.18 7.59
N VAL A 91 -1.95 13.35 7.15
CA VAL A 91 -1.95 12.83 5.77
C VAL A 91 -3.20 12.00 5.53
N PHE A 92 -3.78 12.11 4.33
CA PHE A 92 -5.02 11.42 3.99
C PHE A 92 -6.17 11.73 4.97
N LYS A 93 -6.35 13.00 5.37
CA LYS A 93 -7.46 13.40 6.24
C LYS A 93 -8.87 13.10 5.72
N ASN A 94 -9.01 12.86 4.42
CA ASN A 94 -10.28 12.45 3.78
C ASN A 94 -10.31 10.94 3.45
N GLY A 95 -9.44 10.15 4.10
CA GLY A 95 -9.31 8.72 3.85
C GLY A 95 -8.84 8.37 2.42
N PHE A 96 -8.96 7.08 2.10
CA PHE A 96 -8.77 6.52 0.76
C PHE A 96 -9.57 5.22 0.62
N VAL A 97 -9.85 4.84 -0.63
CA VAL A 97 -10.84 3.80 -0.95
C VAL A 97 -10.22 2.55 -1.58
N LYS A 98 -10.98 1.45 -1.57
CA LYS A 98 -10.65 0.25 -2.33
C LYS A 98 -10.30 0.60 -3.78
N GLY A 99 -9.19 0.04 -4.25
CA GLY A 99 -8.69 0.25 -5.60
C GLY A 99 -7.74 1.44 -5.76
N ASP A 100 -7.41 2.16 -4.69
CA ASP A 100 -6.28 3.08 -4.71
C ASP A 100 -4.95 2.30 -4.70
N ILE A 101 -3.92 2.88 -5.32
CA ILE A 101 -2.52 2.46 -5.14
C ILE A 101 -1.85 3.43 -4.17
N ILE A 102 -1.11 2.90 -3.21
CA ILE A 102 -0.36 3.69 -2.24
C ILE A 102 1.11 3.35 -2.37
N PHE A 103 1.94 4.39 -2.45
CA PHE A 103 3.38 4.26 -2.44
C PHE A 103 3.88 4.38 -1.01
N LEU A 104 4.82 3.50 -0.66
CA LEU A 104 5.41 3.44 0.67
C LEU A 104 6.86 3.89 0.64
N LYS A 105 7.30 4.45 1.76
CA LYS A 105 8.66 4.83 2.04
C LYS A 105 9.13 4.13 3.32
N GLY A 106 10.31 3.52 3.27
CA GLY A 106 11.00 3.08 4.47
C GLY A 106 11.36 4.28 5.34
N THR A 107 10.94 4.22 6.59
CA THR A 107 11.09 5.32 7.55
C THR A 107 11.63 4.74 8.84
N GLU A 108 12.66 5.37 9.40
CA GLU A 108 13.18 4.99 10.72
C GLU A 108 12.03 5.09 11.76
N PRO A 109 11.86 4.11 12.66
CA PRO A 109 10.70 4.05 13.55
C PRO A 109 10.45 5.32 14.37
N LYS A 110 11.51 5.95 14.90
CA LYS A 110 11.45 7.25 15.61
C LYS A 110 10.84 8.42 14.81
N ASN A 111 10.78 8.30 13.48
CA ASN A 111 10.23 9.33 12.58
C ASN A 111 8.77 9.03 12.18
N ILE A 112 8.19 7.94 12.65
CA ILE A 112 6.77 7.61 12.51
C ILE A 112 6.03 8.24 13.69
N LYS A 113 5.00 9.03 13.39
CA LYS A 113 4.28 9.84 14.38
C LYS A 113 2.78 9.57 14.34
N VAL A 114 2.09 9.94 15.41
CA VAL A 114 0.61 9.98 15.41
C VAL A 114 0.12 10.78 14.20
N GLY A 115 -0.87 10.24 13.51
CA GLY A 115 -1.42 10.80 12.27
C GLY A 115 -0.83 10.25 10.98
N ASP A 116 0.37 9.66 11.03
CA ASP A 116 0.93 8.93 9.87
C ASP A 116 0.07 7.70 9.54
N VAL A 117 0.06 7.30 8.27
CA VAL A 117 -0.51 6.02 7.85
C VAL A 117 0.64 5.07 7.53
N ILE A 118 0.63 3.88 8.12
CA ILE A 118 1.67 2.86 7.95
C ILE A 118 1.07 1.56 7.44
N VAL A 119 1.90 0.78 6.75
CA VAL A 119 1.61 -0.59 6.37
C VAL A 119 2.42 -1.52 7.25
N PHE A 120 1.78 -2.52 7.84
CA PHE A 120 2.43 -3.46 8.74
C PHE A 120 1.96 -4.89 8.49
N GLN A 121 2.83 -5.84 8.83
CA GLN A 121 2.50 -7.26 8.78
C GLN A 121 1.61 -7.61 9.98
N SER A 122 0.40 -8.11 9.71
CA SER A 122 -0.56 -8.58 10.72
C SER A 122 -0.65 -10.12 10.71
N THR A 123 -1.57 -10.68 11.47
CA THR A 123 -1.96 -12.11 11.45
C THR A 123 -2.63 -12.53 10.15
N THR A 124 -3.06 -11.55 9.35
CA THR A 124 -3.70 -11.74 8.06
C THR A 124 -2.69 -12.11 6.96
N VAL A 125 -3.18 -12.80 5.92
CA VAL A 125 -2.39 -13.18 4.73
C VAL A 125 -1.83 -11.95 4.01
N TYR A 126 -2.57 -10.85 4.01
CA TYR A 126 -2.16 -9.58 3.42
C TYR A 126 -1.81 -8.57 4.51
N PRO A 127 -0.81 -7.69 4.29
CA PRO A 127 -0.51 -6.59 5.20
C PRO A 127 -1.70 -5.66 5.43
N VAL A 128 -1.73 -5.02 6.59
CA VAL A 128 -2.77 -4.05 6.98
C VAL A 128 -2.22 -2.64 6.83
N ILE A 129 -3.07 -1.70 6.41
CA ILE A 129 -2.72 -0.28 6.23
C ILE A 129 -3.65 0.59 7.06
N HIS A 130 -3.16 1.18 8.15
CA HIS A 130 -3.99 1.95 9.08
C HIS A 130 -3.23 3.19 9.61
N ARG A 131 -3.96 4.09 10.25
CA ARG A 131 -3.42 5.32 10.83
C ARG A 131 -2.83 5.06 12.20
N VAL A 132 -1.65 5.60 12.46
CA VAL A 132 -1.00 5.60 13.79
C VAL A 132 -1.77 6.54 14.70
N VAL A 133 -2.26 6.00 15.81
CA VAL A 133 -3.02 6.73 16.83
C VAL A 133 -2.25 6.84 18.14
N LYS A 134 -1.26 5.96 18.38
CA LYS A 134 -0.25 6.10 19.43
C LYS A 134 1.10 5.60 18.93
N ALA A 135 2.16 6.22 19.41
CA ALA A 135 3.54 5.80 19.19
C ALA A 135 4.30 5.96 20.51
N TRP A 136 5.05 4.95 20.91
CA TRP A 136 5.87 4.98 22.13
C TRP A 136 7.14 4.16 21.96
N GLU A 137 8.06 4.32 22.91
CA GLU A 137 9.34 3.63 22.95
C GLU A 137 9.44 2.87 24.28
N ASP A 138 9.70 1.56 24.21
CA ASP A 138 10.01 0.69 25.34
C ASP A 138 11.13 -0.28 24.95
N ASN A 139 12.37 0.21 24.96
CA ASN A 139 13.57 -0.39 24.34
C ASN A 139 13.52 -0.46 22.81
N ASP A 140 12.38 -0.82 22.24
CA ASP A 140 12.05 -0.77 20.81
C ASP A 140 10.89 0.21 20.56
N TYR A 141 10.67 0.62 19.31
CA TYR A 141 9.52 1.44 18.95
C TYR A 141 8.26 0.60 18.73
N TYR A 142 7.15 1.10 19.27
CA TYR A 142 5.83 0.47 19.16
C TYR A 142 4.78 1.47 18.68
N PHE A 143 3.80 0.94 17.95
CA PHE A 143 2.71 1.72 17.38
C PHE A 143 1.36 1.07 17.67
N GLN A 144 0.37 1.89 17.97
CA GLN A 144 -1.05 1.52 17.89
C GLN A 144 -1.60 2.12 16.60
N THR A 145 -2.35 1.33 15.82
CA THR A 145 -3.07 1.85 14.66
C THR A 145 -4.57 1.65 14.76
N LYS A 146 -5.30 2.37 13.92
CA LYS A 146 -6.74 2.19 13.70
C LYS A 146 -7.07 2.45 12.24
N GLY A 147 -7.91 1.60 11.66
CA GLY A 147 -8.57 1.90 10.39
C GLY A 147 -9.56 3.04 10.58
N ASP A 148 -9.46 4.10 9.77
CA ASP A 148 -10.32 5.27 9.94
C ASP A 148 -11.81 4.92 9.89
N HIS A 149 -12.21 3.96 9.05
CA HIS A 149 -13.59 3.47 8.94
C HIS A 149 -13.99 2.45 10.03
N ASN A 150 -13.05 1.98 10.84
CA ASN A 150 -13.35 1.02 11.91
C ASN A 150 -13.85 1.76 13.16
N SER A 151 -14.64 1.12 14.01
CA SER A 151 -15.11 1.76 15.26
C SER A 151 -14.02 1.90 16.33
N LYS A 152 -12.96 1.09 16.26
CA LYS A 152 -11.82 1.09 17.19
C LYS A 152 -10.64 0.32 16.60
N SER A 153 -9.48 0.39 17.25
CA SER A 153 -8.38 -0.55 17.01
C SER A 153 -8.81 -1.99 17.30
N ASP A 154 -8.43 -2.94 16.44
CA ASP A 154 -8.76 -4.35 16.51
C ASP A 154 -7.61 -5.21 17.09
N PRO A 155 -7.75 -5.74 18.32
CA PRO A 155 -6.77 -6.65 18.89
C PRO A 155 -6.49 -7.89 18.02
N GLY A 156 -7.47 -8.35 17.24
CA GLY A 156 -7.33 -9.51 16.34
C GLY A 156 -6.36 -9.28 15.17
N LEU A 157 -6.17 -8.01 14.79
CA LEU A 157 -5.16 -7.59 13.80
C LEU A 157 -3.79 -7.32 14.43
N LEU A 158 -3.63 -7.54 15.74
CA LEU A 158 -2.43 -7.17 16.51
C LEU A 158 -2.00 -5.73 16.24
N GLU A 159 -2.98 -4.82 16.20
CA GLU A 159 -2.77 -3.41 15.91
C GLU A 159 -2.77 -2.49 17.14
N LEU A 160 -2.90 -3.08 18.33
CA LEU A 160 -2.75 -2.38 19.60
C LEU A 160 -1.29 -2.13 19.98
N GLU A 161 -0.40 -3.01 19.51
CA GLU A 161 1.02 -3.01 19.82
C GLU A 161 1.79 -3.62 18.64
N ILE A 162 2.13 -2.75 17.68
CA ILE A 162 2.89 -3.09 16.48
C ILE A 162 4.34 -2.74 16.75
N SER A 163 5.17 -3.76 16.94
CA SER A 163 6.63 -3.60 17.00
C SER A 163 7.20 -3.09 15.67
N GLU A 164 8.27 -2.31 15.74
CA GLU A 164 8.92 -1.67 14.60
C GLU A 164 9.33 -2.63 13.46
N ASP A 165 9.69 -3.87 13.79
CA ASP A 165 10.08 -4.91 12.84
C ASP A 165 8.90 -5.37 11.94
N ARG A 166 7.66 -5.17 12.40
CA ARG A 166 6.46 -5.47 11.62
C ARG A 166 6.07 -4.36 10.66
N VAL A 167 6.69 -3.17 10.74
CA VAL A 167 6.38 -2.04 9.87
C VAL A 167 7.05 -2.22 8.51
N LEU A 168 6.25 -2.31 7.45
CA LEU A 168 6.72 -2.48 6.07
C LEU A 168 7.00 -1.15 5.38
N GLY A 169 6.37 -0.08 5.83
CA GLY A 169 6.64 1.27 5.36
C GLY A 169 5.56 2.27 5.75
N LYS A 170 5.93 3.55 5.71
CA LYS A 170 5.03 4.68 5.88
C LYS A 170 4.52 5.14 4.52
N THR A 171 3.26 5.50 4.45
CA THR A 171 2.65 6.02 3.23
C THR A 171 3.29 7.33 2.76
N LEU A 172 3.48 7.48 1.46
CA LEU A 172 4.09 8.66 0.83
C LEU A 172 3.07 9.46 0.02
N PHE A 173 2.42 8.81 -0.94
CA PHE A 173 1.33 9.38 -1.74
C PHE A 173 0.42 8.27 -2.29
N ARG A 174 -0.77 8.66 -2.78
CA ARG A 174 -1.72 7.75 -3.41
C ARG A 174 -1.93 8.08 -4.89
N ILE A 175 -2.25 7.06 -5.68
CA ILE A 175 -2.81 7.18 -7.02
C ILE A 175 -4.23 6.60 -6.98
N PRO A 176 -5.27 7.46 -7.08
CA PRO A 176 -6.64 7.01 -7.00
C PRO A 176 -7.01 6.01 -8.10
N LYS A 177 -7.81 4.99 -7.76
CA LYS A 177 -8.45 4.03 -8.69
C LYS A 177 -7.52 3.15 -9.55
N LEU A 178 -6.20 3.36 -9.57
CA LEU A 178 -5.28 2.58 -10.42
C LEU A 178 -5.18 1.10 -10.00
N GLY A 179 -5.45 0.80 -8.73
CA GLY A 179 -5.45 -0.55 -8.18
C GLY A 179 -6.58 -1.42 -8.73
N TRP A 180 -7.66 -0.82 -9.27
CA TRP A 180 -8.73 -1.56 -9.92
C TRP A 180 -8.25 -2.38 -11.11
N VAL A 181 -7.20 -1.94 -11.81
CA VAL A 181 -6.59 -2.74 -12.90
C VAL A 181 -6.21 -4.12 -12.37
N LYS A 182 -5.50 -4.18 -11.23
CA LYS A 182 -5.11 -5.44 -10.59
C LYS A 182 -6.33 -6.17 -10.02
N LEU A 183 -7.21 -5.46 -9.30
CA LEU A 183 -8.32 -6.08 -8.57
C LEU A 183 -9.30 -6.78 -9.51
N VAL A 184 -9.66 -6.17 -10.64
CA VAL A 184 -10.55 -6.78 -11.63
C VAL A 184 -9.96 -8.07 -12.15
N PHE A 185 -8.67 -8.12 -12.49
CA PHE A 185 -8.01 -9.36 -12.92
C PHE A 185 -8.08 -10.43 -11.82
N VAL A 186 -7.72 -10.09 -10.58
CA VAL A 186 -7.74 -11.04 -9.46
C VAL A 186 -9.15 -11.57 -9.18
N GLU A 187 -10.15 -10.69 -9.17
CA GLU A 187 -11.55 -11.05 -8.96
C GLU A 187 -12.06 -11.95 -10.10
N MET A 188 -11.74 -11.65 -11.36
CA MET A 188 -12.09 -12.50 -12.51
C MET A 188 -11.51 -13.92 -12.40
N PHE A 189 -10.26 -14.07 -11.95
CA PHE A 189 -9.64 -15.40 -11.80
C PHE A 189 -10.13 -16.14 -10.55
N ASN A 190 -10.40 -15.44 -9.44
CA ASN A 190 -10.94 -16.05 -8.23
C ASN A 190 -12.41 -16.49 -8.37
N LEU A 191 -13.19 -15.84 -9.25
CA LEU A 191 -14.56 -16.27 -9.59
C LEU A 191 -14.61 -17.56 -10.42
N GLY A 192 -13.52 -17.95 -11.09
CA GLY A 192 -13.39 -19.24 -11.79
C GLY A 192 -12.89 -20.39 -10.90
N GLY A 193 -12.60 -20.12 -9.62
CA GLY A 193 -12.08 -21.08 -8.65
C GLY A 193 -13.06 -21.43 -7.51
N LYS A 194 -14.35 -21.12 -7.68
CA LYS A 194 -15.43 -21.64 -6.84
C LYS A 194 -16.18 -22.75 -7.56
#